data_AF-A0A2X3GE38-F1
#
_entry.id   AF-A0A2X3GE38-F1
#
_cell.length_a   1.000
_cell.length_b   1.000
_cell.length_c   1.000
_cell.angle_alpha   90.00
_cell.angle_beta   90.00
_cell.angle_gamma   90.00
#
_symmetry.space_group_name_H-M   'P 1'
#
loop_
_entity.id
_entity.type
_entity.pdbx_description
1 polymer ?
#
loop_
_entity_poly.entity_id
_entity_poly.type
_entity_poly.pdbx_seq_one_letter_code
_entity_poly.pdbx_strand_id
1 'polypeptide(L)'
;MILELDKAGMERLEADPAWEKLPDAHQAFWRDALKPLIGQAQTYGWAENFAKDAIKSDEAKQLKVKANKTFIAALINAFGHKDPEAEPVTDANGNLVPDTDLTDYENVPYLEDIDDYFAREVLPHVPDAYLDESFTDAKDGQLGRVGYEINFNRFFYQYQPPRKLHDIDEDLKQVEAEIAALLAEVASE
;
A
#
# COMPACT_ATOMS: atom_id res chain seq x y z
N MET A 1 -16.82 -2.86 2.90
CA MET A 1 -16.63 -1.99 1.72
C MET A 1 -17.84 -2.10 0.78
N ILE A 2 -18.37 -0.98 0.30
CA ILE A 2 -19.43 -0.94 -0.74
C ILE A 2 -18.86 -0.24 -1.98
N LEU A 3 -19.29 -0.67 -3.17
CA LEU A 3 -18.95 0.00 -4.41
C LEU A 3 -20.05 1.02 -4.75
N GLU A 4 -19.78 2.30 -4.56
CA GLU A 4 -20.70 3.37 -4.93
C GLU A 4 -20.35 3.86 -6.33
N LEU A 5 -21.20 3.55 -7.32
CA LEU A 5 -20.98 3.93 -8.70
C LEU A 5 -21.40 5.38 -8.90
N ASP A 6 -20.52 6.32 -8.59
CA ASP A 6 -20.80 7.75 -8.70
C ASP A 6 -19.95 8.45 -9.77
N LYS A 7 -20.21 9.73 -9.98
CA LYS A 7 -19.45 10.51 -10.97
C LYS A 7 -17.99 10.71 -10.54
N ALA A 8 -17.75 10.92 -9.23
CA ALA A 8 -16.40 11.09 -8.71
C ALA A 8 -15.58 9.79 -8.82
N GLY A 9 -16.22 8.63 -8.67
CA GLY A 9 -15.63 7.31 -8.91
C GLY A 9 -15.28 7.09 -10.37
N MET A 10 -16.11 7.55 -11.32
CA MET A 10 -15.71 7.55 -12.75
C MET A 10 -14.49 8.44 -13.00
N GLU A 11 -14.42 9.63 -12.39
CA GLU A 11 -13.25 10.51 -12.51
C GLU A 11 -11.99 9.86 -11.91
N ARG A 12 -12.11 9.20 -10.74
CA ARG A 12 -11.03 8.42 -10.12
C ARG A 12 -10.57 7.27 -11.02
N LEU A 13 -11.51 6.53 -11.61
CA LEU A 13 -11.22 5.41 -12.50
C LEU A 13 -10.46 5.88 -13.74
N GLU A 14 -10.89 6.98 -14.34
CA GLU A 14 -10.30 7.51 -15.57
C GLU A 14 -8.91 8.12 -15.35
N ALA A 15 -8.62 8.57 -14.13
CA ALA A 15 -7.30 9.02 -13.70
C ALA A 15 -6.36 7.87 -13.29
N ASP A 16 -6.84 6.62 -13.23
CA ASP A 16 -6.01 5.48 -12.85
C ASP A 16 -5.01 5.12 -13.97
N PRO A 17 -3.72 4.91 -13.68
CA PRO A 17 -2.72 4.53 -14.69
C PRO A 17 -3.06 3.24 -15.46
N ALA A 18 -3.84 2.33 -14.88
CA ALA A 18 -4.33 1.15 -15.55
C ALA A 18 -5.40 1.48 -16.61
N TRP A 19 -6.23 2.50 -16.37
CA TRP A 19 -7.21 3.00 -17.32
C TRP A 19 -6.53 3.73 -18.49
N GLU A 20 -5.58 4.62 -18.21
CA GLU A 20 -4.86 5.38 -19.23
C GLU A 20 -4.13 4.47 -20.25
N LYS A 21 -3.66 3.30 -19.79
CA LYS A 21 -2.99 2.30 -20.64
C LYS A 21 -3.95 1.53 -21.54
N LEU A 22 -5.27 1.61 -21.33
CA LEU A 22 -6.25 0.99 -22.20
C LEU A 22 -6.34 1.75 -23.53
N PRO A 23 -6.51 1.06 -24.67
CA PRO A 23 -6.83 1.71 -25.94
C PRO A 23 -8.11 2.54 -25.84
N ASP A 24 -8.18 3.67 -26.56
CA ASP A 24 -9.35 4.57 -26.57
C ASP A 24 -10.68 3.82 -26.81
N ALA A 25 -10.68 2.85 -27.72
CA ALA A 25 -11.87 2.02 -28.00
C ALA A 25 -12.30 1.17 -26.79
N HIS A 26 -11.34 0.71 -25.97
CA HIS A 26 -11.63 -0.05 -24.75
C HIS A 26 -12.11 0.89 -23.63
N GLN A 27 -11.53 2.08 -23.52
CA GLN A 27 -11.99 3.10 -22.58
C GLN A 27 -13.44 3.51 -22.89
N ALA A 28 -13.76 3.76 -24.16
CA ALA A 28 -15.12 4.08 -24.60
C ALA A 28 -16.10 2.96 -24.25
N PHE A 29 -15.74 1.70 -24.56
CA PHE A 29 -16.56 0.54 -24.21
C PHE A 29 -16.87 0.46 -22.71
N TRP A 30 -15.85 0.56 -21.84
CA TRP A 30 -16.05 0.48 -20.40
C TRP A 30 -16.86 1.65 -19.85
N ARG A 31 -16.64 2.86 -20.38
CA ARG A 31 -17.38 4.06 -20.01
C ARG A 31 -18.87 3.91 -20.34
N ASP A 32 -19.18 3.42 -21.54
CA ASP A 32 -20.56 3.19 -21.96
C ASP A 32 -21.23 2.05 -21.16
N ALA A 33 -20.47 1.00 -20.82
CA ALA A 33 -20.97 -0.09 -19.99
C ALA A 33 -21.26 0.34 -18.53
N LEU A 34 -20.48 1.26 -17.97
CA LEU A 34 -20.64 1.76 -16.60
C LEU A 34 -21.68 2.88 -16.48
N LYS A 35 -21.84 3.69 -17.52
CA LYS A 35 -22.78 4.84 -17.55
C LYS A 35 -24.21 4.53 -17.05
N PRO A 36 -24.89 3.44 -17.46
CA PRO A 36 -26.25 3.16 -16.98
C PRO A 36 -26.32 2.75 -15.50
N LEU A 37 -25.18 2.44 -14.88
CA LEU A 37 -25.09 1.96 -13.51
C LEU A 37 -24.75 3.07 -12.52
N ILE A 38 -24.45 4.28 -13.02
CA ILE A 38 -24.16 5.44 -12.17
C ILE A 38 -25.38 5.79 -11.31
N GLY A 39 -25.13 5.95 -10.01
CA GLY A 39 -26.12 6.14 -8.95
C GLY A 39 -26.49 4.87 -8.18
N GLN A 40 -25.92 3.72 -8.53
CA GLN A 40 -26.18 2.44 -7.86
C GLN A 40 -25.07 2.11 -6.85
N ALA A 41 -25.44 1.44 -5.76
CA ALA A 41 -24.50 0.79 -4.85
C ALA A 41 -24.43 -0.71 -5.18
N GLN A 42 -23.22 -1.26 -5.21
CA GLN A 42 -22.94 -2.65 -5.56
C GLN A 42 -22.06 -3.31 -4.50
N THR A 43 -22.10 -4.64 -4.42
CA THR A 43 -21.25 -5.43 -3.52
C THR A 43 -19.83 -5.54 -4.07
N TYR A 44 -18.85 -5.88 -3.24
CA TYR A 44 -17.46 -6.03 -3.66
C TYR A 44 -17.28 -7.00 -4.85
N GLY A 45 -17.85 -8.21 -4.75
CA GLY A 45 -17.77 -9.23 -5.80
C GLY A 45 -18.48 -8.85 -7.12
N TRP A 46 -19.29 -7.78 -7.13
CA TRP A 46 -19.96 -7.31 -8.34
C TRP A 46 -18.96 -6.89 -9.42
N ALA A 47 -17.86 -6.21 -9.07
CA ALA A 47 -16.92 -5.68 -10.05
C ALA A 47 -16.33 -6.77 -10.96
N GLU A 48 -15.99 -7.93 -10.40
CA GLU A 48 -15.48 -9.07 -11.16
C GLU A 48 -16.56 -9.68 -12.07
N ASN A 49 -17.77 -9.87 -11.54
CA ASN A 49 -18.89 -10.42 -12.31
C ASN A 49 -19.28 -9.49 -13.46
N PHE A 50 -19.41 -8.20 -13.17
CA PHE A 50 -19.68 -7.16 -14.17
C PHE A 50 -18.64 -7.17 -15.28
N ALA A 51 -17.34 -7.15 -14.95
CA ALA A 51 -16.29 -7.13 -15.94
C ALA A 51 -16.31 -8.41 -16.81
N LYS A 52 -16.53 -9.59 -16.20
CA LYS A 52 -16.64 -10.87 -16.92
C LYS A 52 -17.87 -10.93 -17.82
N ASP A 53 -18.99 -10.35 -17.40
CA ASP A 53 -20.23 -10.36 -18.17
C ASP A 53 -20.20 -9.34 -19.30
N ALA A 54 -19.67 -8.15 -19.07
CA ALA A 54 -19.55 -7.09 -20.07
C ALA A 54 -18.74 -7.55 -21.30
N ILE A 55 -17.63 -8.28 -21.09
CA ILE A 55 -16.79 -8.76 -22.19
C ILE A 55 -17.42 -9.87 -23.04
N LYS A 56 -18.58 -10.42 -22.64
CA LYS A 56 -19.30 -11.43 -23.43
C LYS A 56 -20.09 -10.80 -24.58
N SER A 57 -20.27 -9.48 -24.59
CA SER A 57 -20.95 -8.75 -25.66
C SER A 57 -20.20 -8.88 -26.99
N ASP A 58 -20.92 -8.77 -28.11
CA ASP A 58 -20.31 -8.89 -29.44
C ASP A 58 -19.35 -7.75 -29.74
N GLU A 59 -19.65 -6.54 -29.26
CA GLU A 59 -18.77 -5.38 -29.34
C GLU A 59 -17.43 -5.63 -28.62
N ALA A 60 -17.48 -6.11 -27.37
CA ALA A 60 -16.27 -6.43 -26.61
C ALA A 60 -15.41 -7.49 -27.30
N LYS A 61 -16.02 -8.51 -27.92
CA LYS A 61 -15.32 -9.55 -28.67
C LYS A 61 -14.65 -9.00 -29.93
N GLN A 62 -15.33 -8.12 -30.67
CA GLN A 62 -14.78 -7.47 -31.85
C GLN A 62 -13.57 -6.59 -31.50
N LEU A 63 -13.70 -5.83 -30.41
CA LEU A 63 -12.64 -4.96 -29.87
C LEU A 63 -11.55 -5.73 -29.10
N LYS A 64 -11.77 -7.02 -28.81
CA LYS A 64 -10.90 -7.88 -27.98
C LYS A 64 -10.62 -7.29 -26.60
N VAL A 65 -11.65 -6.69 -25.98
CA VAL A 65 -11.59 -6.16 -24.61
C VAL A 65 -11.33 -7.31 -23.64
N LYS A 66 -10.51 -7.07 -22.61
CA LYS A 66 -10.19 -8.06 -21.57
C LYS A 66 -10.57 -7.53 -20.20
N ALA A 67 -11.21 -8.39 -19.40
CA ALA A 67 -11.40 -8.19 -17.97
C ALA A 67 -10.19 -8.77 -17.21
N ASN A 68 -9.08 -8.02 -17.17
CA ASN A 68 -7.89 -8.44 -16.43
C ASN A 68 -7.99 -8.02 -14.95
N LYS A 69 -7.18 -8.64 -14.08
CA LYS A 69 -7.16 -8.34 -12.64
C LYS A 69 -6.84 -6.88 -12.35
N THR A 70 -5.96 -6.25 -13.14
CA THR A 70 -5.56 -4.85 -12.96
C THR A 70 -6.73 -3.89 -13.15
N PHE A 71 -7.55 -4.11 -14.17
CA PHE A 71 -8.74 -3.30 -14.43
C PHE A 71 -9.81 -3.51 -13.36
N ILE A 72 -10.04 -4.76 -12.92
CA ILE A 72 -10.99 -5.05 -11.85
C ILE A 72 -10.55 -4.37 -10.54
N ALA A 73 -9.25 -4.39 -10.23
CA ALA A 73 -8.71 -3.67 -9.08
C ALA A 73 -8.90 -2.14 -9.21
N ALA A 74 -8.68 -1.58 -10.41
CA ALA A 74 -8.94 -0.16 -10.66
C ALA A 74 -10.42 0.20 -10.46
N LEU A 75 -11.36 -0.63 -10.91
CA LEU A 75 -12.79 -0.45 -10.63
C LEU A 75 -13.09 -0.44 -9.13
N ILE A 76 -12.57 -1.43 -8.40
CA ILE A 76 -12.79 -1.56 -6.96
C ILE A 76 -12.20 -0.35 -6.22
N ASN A 77 -10.99 0.10 -6.57
CA ASN A 77 -10.36 1.26 -5.93
C ASN A 77 -11.08 2.57 -6.27
N ALA A 78 -11.59 2.69 -7.50
CA ALA A 78 -12.26 3.90 -7.95
C ALA A 78 -13.65 4.07 -7.34
N PHE A 79 -14.40 2.98 -7.13
CA PHE A 79 -15.76 3.04 -6.59
C PHE A 79 -15.87 2.54 -5.15
N GLY A 80 -14.79 2.01 -4.58
CA GLY A 80 -14.78 1.40 -3.26
C GLY A 80 -14.79 2.44 -2.15
N HIS A 81 -15.77 2.32 -1.27
CA HIS A 81 -15.86 3.05 -0.01
C HIS A 81 -15.70 2.06 1.14
N LYS A 82 -14.60 2.20 1.87
CA LYS A 82 -14.30 1.41 3.07
C LYS A 82 -15.07 2.00 4.25
N ASP A 83 -15.63 1.11 5.05
CA ASP A 83 -16.34 1.44 6.28
C ASP A 83 -15.87 0.45 7.35
N PRO A 84 -15.17 0.91 8.39
CA PRO A 84 -14.67 0.06 9.48
C PRO A 84 -15.78 -0.67 10.25
N GLU A 85 -16.99 -0.14 10.27
CA GLU A 85 -18.12 -0.71 11.00
C GLU A 85 -18.98 -1.64 10.12
N ALA A 86 -18.62 -1.82 8.85
CA ALA A 86 -19.37 -2.66 7.94
C ALA A 86 -19.04 -4.15 8.13
N GLU A 87 -20.04 -4.99 7.85
CA GLU A 87 -19.86 -6.44 7.82
C GLU A 87 -18.77 -6.85 6.81
N PRO A 88 -18.01 -7.94 7.09
CA PRO A 88 -17.03 -8.48 6.16
C PRO A 88 -17.63 -8.77 4.79
N VAL A 89 -16.90 -8.41 3.74
CA VAL A 89 -17.35 -8.57 2.35
C VAL A 89 -16.67 -9.75 1.70
N THR A 90 -17.35 -10.35 0.72
CA THR A 90 -16.81 -11.49 -0.03
C THR A 90 -16.49 -11.13 -1.47
N ASP A 91 -15.53 -11.86 -2.05
CA ASP A 91 -15.24 -11.87 -3.47
C ASP A 91 -16.36 -12.57 -4.27
N ALA A 92 -16.19 -12.67 -5.59
CA ALA A 92 -17.16 -13.35 -6.46
C ALA A 92 -17.26 -14.87 -6.20
N ASN A 93 -16.30 -15.46 -5.47
CA ASN A 93 -16.25 -16.89 -5.13
C ASN A 93 -16.77 -17.18 -3.71
N GLY A 94 -17.11 -16.14 -2.93
CA GLY A 94 -17.56 -16.26 -1.55
C GLY A 94 -16.46 -16.24 -0.49
N ASN A 95 -15.21 -15.97 -0.87
CA ASN A 95 -14.11 -15.84 0.08
C ASN A 95 -14.13 -14.44 0.71
N LEU A 96 -13.80 -14.34 1.99
CA LEU A 96 -13.62 -13.04 2.65
C LEU A 96 -12.52 -12.23 1.97
N VAL A 97 -12.78 -10.94 1.82
CA VAL A 97 -11.84 -9.99 1.22
C VAL A 97 -11.09 -9.29 2.34
N PRO A 98 -9.77 -9.46 2.43
CA PRO A 98 -8.99 -8.74 3.42
C PRO A 98 -8.81 -7.27 3.03
N ASP A 99 -8.75 -6.42 4.05
CA ASP A 99 -8.34 -5.04 3.85
C ASP A 99 -6.81 -4.97 3.84
N THR A 100 -6.23 -4.77 2.66
CA THR A 100 -4.77 -4.68 2.49
C THR A 100 -4.15 -3.46 3.19
N ASP A 101 -4.95 -2.43 3.51
CA ASP A 101 -4.45 -1.25 4.24
C ASP A 101 -4.28 -1.55 5.74
N LEU A 102 -4.89 -2.64 6.24
CA LEU A 102 -4.78 -3.11 7.61
C LEU A 102 -3.81 -4.29 7.76
N THR A 103 -3.07 -4.64 6.70
CA THR A 103 -2.05 -5.68 6.77
C THR A 103 -0.89 -5.22 7.66
N ASP A 104 -0.60 -6.01 8.69
CA ASP A 104 0.52 -5.80 9.60
C ASP A 104 1.35 -7.09 9.76
N TYR A 105 2.54 -6.97 10.37
CA TYR A 105 3.47 -8.07 10.57
C TYR A 105 3.93 -8.17 12.02
N GLU A 106 3.90 -9.39 12.55
CA GLU A 106 4.41 -9.71 13.88
C GLU A 106 5.77 -10.40 13.79
N ASN A 107 6.67 -10.04 14.71
CA ASN A 107 7.96 -10.71 14.85
C ASN A 107 7.85 -11.83 15.90
N VAL A 108 7.63 -13.06 15.42
CA VAL A 108 7.53 -14.24 16.28
C VAL A 108 8.92 -14.76 16.63
N PRO A 109 9.23 -15.03 17.91
CA PRO A 109 10.49 -15.68 18.30
C PRO A 109 10.66 -17.02 17.58
N TYR A 110 11.86 -17.29 17.04
CA TYR A 110 12.11 -18.47 16.19
C TYR A 110 11.77 -19.83 16.81
N LEU A 111 11.79 -19.93 18.14
CA LEU A 111 11.51 -21.18 18.86
C LEU A 111 10.04 -21.31 19.30
N GLU A 112 9.21 -20.30 19.05
CA GLU A 112 7.79 -20.32 19.37
C GLU A 112 6.97 -20.73 18.14
N ASP A 113 5.87 -21.43 18.38
CA ASP A 113 4.88 -21.76 17.35
C ASP A 113 4.07 -20.51 16.99
N ILE A 114 3.81 -20.31 15.70
CA ILE A 114 3.14 -19.10 15.18
C ILE A 114 1.68 -19.06 15.64
N ASP A 115 0.98 -20.19 15.66
CA ASP A 115 -0.43 -20.24 16.06
C ASP A 115 -0.57 -19.95 17.57
N ASP A 116 0.32 -20.51 18.38
CA ASP A 116 0.36 -20.25 19.83
C ASP A 116 0.70 -18.78 20.14
N TYR A 117 1.65 -18.18 19.41
CA TYR A 117 1.96 -16.74 19.55
C TYR A 117 0.77 -15.88 19.13
N PHE A 118 0.16 -16.18 17.99
CA PHE A 118 -0.98 -15.44 17.44
C PHE A 118 -2.17 -15.46 18.40
N ALA A 119 -2.48 -16.62 18.98
CA ALA A 119 -3.57 -16.75 19.95
C ALA A 119 -3.32 -16.00 21.27
N ARG A 120 -2.06 -15.89 21.69
CA ARG A 120 -1.68 -15.25 22.96
C ARG A 120 -1.49 -13.74 22.85
N GLU A 121 -0.85 -13.26 21.79
CA GLU A 121 -0.40 -11.87 21.65
C GLU A 121 -1.24 -11.06 20.65
N VAL A 122 -1.89 -11.68 19.65
CA VAL A 122 -2.62 -10.94 18.61
C VAL A 122 -4.12 -10.94 18.86
N LEU A 123 -4.75 -12.13 18.93
CA LEU A 123 -6.21 -12.25 19.05
C LEU A 123 -6.85 -11.51 20.25
N PRO A 124 -6.19 -11.36 21.42
CA PRO A 124 -6.74 -10.56 22.51
C PRO A 124 -6.84 -9.05 22.21
N HIS A 125 -6.06 -8.55 21.25
CA HIS A 125 -6.00 -7.14 20.87
C HIS A 125 -6.74 -6.86 19.56
N VAL A 126 -6.70 -7.80 18.61
CA VAL A 126 -7.34 -7.70 17.31
C VAL A 126 -8.13 -9.01 17.05
N PRO A 127 -9.38 -9.11 17.55
CA PRO A 127 -10.13 -10.37 17.52
C PRO A 127 -10.53 -10.86 16.13
N ASP A 128 -10.57 -9.95 15.14
CA ASP A 128 -10.88 -10.20 13.74
C ASP A 128 -9.63 -10.41 12.88
N ALA A 129 -8.44 -10.41 13.47
CA ALA A 129 -7.21 -10.73 12.78
C ALA A 129 -7.22 -12.19 12.29
N TYR A 130 -6.53 -12.43 11.18
CA TYR A 130 -6.31 -13.77 10.64
C TYR A 130 -4.88 -13.86 10.09
N LEU A 131 -4.36 -15.09 9.98
CA LEU A 131 -3.05 -15.35 9.38
C LEU A 131 -3.20 -15.50 7.86
N ASP A 132 -2.42 -14.74 7.10
CA ASP A 132 -2.28 -14.97 5.66
C ASP A 132 -1.44 -16.23 5.40
N GLU A 133 -2.12 -17.36 5.21
CA GLU A 133 -1.49 -18.65 4.92
C GLU A 133 -0.68 -18.67 3.60
N SER A 134 -0.85 -17.66 2.74
CA SER A 134 -0.06 -17.55 1.51
C SER A 134 1.31 -16.90 1.73
N PHE A 135 1.53 -16.26 2.88
CA PHE A 135 2.79 -15.63 3.23
C PHE A 135 3.79 -16.66 3.80
N THR A 136 4.52 -17.31 2.91
CA THR A 136 5.46 -18.39 3.28
C THR A 136 6.92 -18.05 2.96
N ASP A 137 7.85 -18.72 3.64
CA ASP A 137 9.28 -18.59 3.38
C ASP A 137 9.66 -19.33 2.10
N ALA A 138 10.49 -18.70 1.26
CA ALA A 138 10.84 -19.25 -0.04
C ALA A 138 11.76 -20.50 0.04
N LYS A 139 12.42 -20.74 1.18
CA LYS A 139 13.38 -21.84 1.34
C LYS A 139 12.73 -23.12 1.84
N ASP A 140 11.82 -23.02 2.81
CA ASP A 140 11.19 -24.17 3.45
C ASP A 140 9.68 -24.28 3.19
N GLY A 141 9.05 -23.24 2.62
CA GLY A 141 7.63 -23.20 2.31
C GLY A 141 6.71 -23.12 3.53
N GLN A 142 7.26 -22.84 4.71
CA GLN A 142 6.49 -22.72 5.95
C GLN A 142 5.95 -21.30 6.12
N LEU A 143 4.94 -21.15 6.97
CA LEU A 143 4.30 -19.87 7.25
C LEU A 143 5.31 -18.86 7.83
N GLY A 144 5.22 -17.60 7.38
CA GLY A 144 6.12 -16.53 7.81
C GLY A 144 7.41 -16.44 6.98
N ARG A 145 8.34 -15.58 7.40
CA ARG A 145 9.68 -15.49 6.81
C ARG A 145 10.72 -15.58 7.90
N VAL A 146 11.69 -16.49 7.73
CA VAL A 146 12.71 -16.70 8.75
C VAL A 146 13.85 -15.69 8.56
N GLY A 147 14.07 -14.86 9.57
CA GLY A 147 15.10 -13.83 9.58
C GLY A 147 15.86 -13.77 10.90
N TYR A 148 16.95 -13.00 10.90
CA TYR A 148 17.71 -12.66 12.10
C TYR A 148 17.80 -11.15 12.20
N GLU A 149 17.48 -10.59 13.37
CA GLU A 149 17.71 -9.19 13.65
C GLU A 149 19.01 -9.03 14.45
N ILE A 150 19.91 -8.16 13.97
CA ILE A 150 21.06 -7.69 14.74
C ILE A 150 20.79 -6.24 15.10
N ASN A 151 20.44 -5.98 16.36
CA ASN A 151 20.19 -4.62 16.81
C ASN A 151 21.51 -3.86 16.96
N PHE A 152 21.91 -3.13 15.92
CA PHE A 152 23.21 -2.50 15.89
C PHE A 152 23.40 -1.45 16.98
N ASN A 153 22.36 -0.67 17.26
CA ASN A 153 22.39 0.34 18.32
C ASN A 153 22.54 -0.30 19.71
N ARG A 154 21.88 -1.43 19.97
CA ARG A 154 21.99 -2.10 21.26
C ARG A 154 23.38 -2.68 21.51
N PHE A 155 24.00 -3.27 20.48
CA PHE A 155 25.25 -4.02 20.65
C PHE A 155 26.52 -3.26 20.28
N PHE A 156 26.43 -2.29 19.36
CA PHE A 156 27.59 -1.57 18.83
C PHE A 156 27.53 -0.06 19.06
N TYR A 157 26.50 0.46 19.74
CA TYR A 157 26.51 1.87 20.13
C TYR A 157 27.66 2.15 21.07
N GLN A 158 28.61 2.92 20.59
CA GLN A 158 29.65 3.54 21.39
C GLN A 158 29.23 4.97 21.64
N TYR A 159 29.00 5.32 22.89
CA TYR A 159 28.74 6.70 23.27
C TYR A 159 29.93 7.57 22.85
N GLN A 160 29.70 8.47 21.91
CA GLN A 160 30.65 9.51 21.57
C GLN A 160 30.28 10.77 22.36
N PRO A 161 31.10 11.16 23.36
CA PRO A 161 30.86 12.40 24.05
C PRO A 161 30.90 13.57 23.05
N PRO A 162 30.08 14.62 23.26
CA PRO A 162 30.18 15.84 22.48
C PRO A 162 31.60 16.43 22.54
N ARG A 163 31.98 17.20 21.49
CA ARG A 163 33.23 17.98 21.49
C ARG A 163 33.28 18.90 22.73
N LYS A 164 34.47 19.13 23.28
CA LYS A 164 34.62 20.03 24.43
C LYS A 164 34.33 21.46 24.00
N LEU A 165 33.72 22.24 24.89
CA LEU A 165 33.42 23.66 24.62
C LEU A 165 34.68 24.47 24.27
N HIS A 166 35.81 24.17 24.91
CA HIS A 166 37.08 24.84 24.62
C HIS A 166 37.53 24.66 23.17
N ASP A 167 37.40 23.44 22.63
CA ASP A 167 37.80 23.13 21.25
C ASP A 167 36.86 23.86 20.26
N ILE A 168 35.57 23.99 20.62
CA ILE A 168 34.60 24.77 19.84
C ILE A 168 34.96 26.27 19.86
N ASP A 169 35.34 26.82 21.02
CA ASP A 169 35.74 28.22 21.16
C ASP A 169 37.03 28.53 20.36
N GLU A 170 37.97 27.59 20.30
CA GLU A 170 39.20 27.72 19.53
C GLU A 170 38.92 27.69 18.02
N ASP A 171 38.13 26.72 17.55
CA ASP A 171 37.66 26.65 16.16
C ASP A 171 36.93 27.95 15.76
N LEU A 172 36.04 28.47 16.63
CA LEU A 172 35.29 29.70 16.37
C LEU A 172 36.23 30.90 16.20
N LYS A 173 37.19 31.08 17.10
CA LYS A 173 38.18 32.18 17.01
C LYS A 173 39.04 32.08 15.75
N GLN A 174 39.40 30.86 15.34
CA GLN A 174 40.15 30.65 14.10
C GLN A 174 39.30 31.10 12.90
N VAL A 175 38.06 30.62 12.81
CA VAL A 175 37.15 30.99 11.72
C VAL A 175 36.88 32.50 11.72
N GLU A 176 36.70 33.13 12.88
CA GLU A 176 36.56 34.59 13.01
C GLU A 176 37.79 35.33 12.47
N ALA A 177 39.00 34.85 12.77
CA ALA A 177 40.24 35.44 12.27
C ALA A 177 40.40 35.28 10.75
N GLU A 178 40.04 34.12 10.20
CA GLU A 178 40.04 33.86 8.76
C GLU A 178 39.05 34.79 8.03
N ILE A 179 37.84 34.95 8.57
CA ILE A 179 36.83 35.87 8.03
C ILE A 179 37.35 37.32 8.07
N ALA A 180 37.94 37.74 9.18
CA ALA A 180 38.50 39.09 9.31
C ALA A 180 39.63 39.34 8.29
N ALA A 181 40.49 38.36 8.03
CA ALA A 181 41.55 38.45 7.03
C ALA A 181 40.97 38.58 5.61
N LEU A 182 40.00 37.75 5.24
CA LEU A 182 39.34 37.82 3.93
C LEU A 182 38.62 39.15 3.71
N LEU A 183 37.92 39.67 4.73
CA LEU A 183 37.27 40.97 4.67
C LEU A 183 38.28 42.11 4.54
N ALA A 184 39.44 42.01 5.19
CA ALA A 184 40.50 43.00 5.07
C ALA A 184 41.11 43.01 3.66
N GLU A 185 41.29 41.84 3.03
CA GLU A 185 41.79 41.73 1.64
C GLU A 185 40.83 42.42 0.66
N VAL A 186 39.51 42.18 0.79
CA VAL A 186 38.49 42.81 -0.07
C VAL A 186 38.34 44.31 0.20
N ALA A 187 38.49 44.75 1.45
CA ALA A 187 38.38 46.16 1.81
C ALA A 187 39.64 47.00 1.49
N SER A 188 40.73 46.37 1.04
CA SER A 188 41.97 47.03 0.65
C SER A 188 42.22 47.09 -0.87
N GLU A 189 41.24 46.66 -1.67
CA GLU A 189 41.03 47.07 -3.08
C GLU A 189 40.14 48.31 -3.21
#